data_AF-B6WYJ7-F1
#
_entry.id   AF-B6WYJ7-F1
#
_cell.length_a   1.000
_cell.length_b   1.000
_cell.length_c   1.000
_cell.angle_alpha   90.00
_cell.angle_beta   90.00
_cell.angle_gamma   90.00
#
_symmetry.space_group_name_H-M   'P 1'
#
loop_
_entity.id
_entity.type
_entity.pdbx_description
1 polymer ?
#
loop_
_entity_poly.entity_id
_entity_poly.type
_entity_poly.pdbx_seq_one_letter_code
_entity_poly.pdbx_strand_id
1 'polypeptide(L)'
;LSLRKLGFLLPLVATTDGEILSGHQRHAVAVDMGAARVPVLRVDVPEKRRRGINILFNRATNDIAVQDTERDMSAALRGADVHSLAEKLPDISPDSPAFFPCMAAEMREVSPLARRNVSRFVRHAANVGRMLARLGVHLPIVTTPDGTVINGVGRLEAAARKGRKEISVVTLDENRAELARAMLNLLSMDFRFTGDNADFLRYGAFRRKWLHRTYLGRAFVLPVYRHKRLSDVRLDAAFMGKWKAACGESVLDFGSGQGDEARMLRDAGIRVTEFEPYPADGDTVNREKGRASAMGFLSAVRAGTPFSAIFVSSVLNSVPFPEDREHILRIVAALCAPETLVCAAARGTKSSSWSWFTEGEALSQRASRACNFPLNMEKGV
;
A
#
# COMPACT_ATOMS: atom_id res chain seq x y z
N LEU A 1 -24.69 -5.13 -14.22
CA LEU A 1 -25.75 -5.19 -13.19
C LEU A 1 -25.83 -3.90 -12.37
N SER A 2 -24.77 -3.50 -11.64
CA SER A 2 -24.75 -2.28 -10.82
C SER A 2 -25.29 -1.03 -11.53
N LEU A 3 -24.69 -0.62 -12.65
CA LEU A 3 -25.12 0.58 -13.40
C LEU A 3 -26.57 0.51 -13.86
N ARG A 4 -27.02 -0.67 -14.32
CA ARG A 4 -28.39 -0.90 -14.78
C ARG A 4 -29.42 -0.73 -13.65
N LYS A 5 -29.08 -1.10 -12.41
CA LYS A 5 -30.03 -1.08 -11.28
C LYS A 5 -29.89 0.15 -10.39
N LEU A 6 -28.71 0.77 -10.33
CA LEU A 6 -28.37 1.84 -9.39
C LEU A 6 -27.92 3.13 -10.07
N GLY A 7 -27.56 3.10 -11.36
CA GLY A 7 -26.90 4.23 -12.03
C GLY A 7 -25.52 4.56 -11.47
N PHE A 8 -25.02 5.74 -11.78
CA PHE A 8 -23.76 6.27 -11.26
C PHE A 8 -23.97 6.88 -9.87
N LEU A 9 -23.76 6.08 -8.82
CA LEU A 9 -23.76 6.55 -7.42
C LEU A 9 -22.52 7.36 -7.05
N LEU A 10 -21.41 7.13 -7.76
CA LEU A 10 -20.18 7.91 -7.67
C LEU A 10 -19.78 8.33 -9.10
N PRO A 11 -19.23 9.54 -9.31
CA PRO A 11 -18.72 9.92 -10.62
C PRO A 11 -17.49 9.07 -11.00
N LEU A 12 -17.13 9.09 -12.28
CA LEU A 12 -15.76 8.77 -12.71
C LEU A 12 -14.82 9.85 -12.19
N VAL A 13 -13.55 9.51 -12.00
CA VAL A 13 -12.52 10.53 -11.72
C VAL A 13 -11.55 10.54 -12.87
N ALA A 14 -11.31 11.71 -13.44
CA ALA A 14 -10.40 11.90 -14.55
C ALA A 14 -9.52 13.12 -14.33
N THR A 15 -8.37 13.14 -14.98
CA THR A 15 -7.54 14.34 -15.06
C THR A 15 -8.19 15.42 -15.91
N THR A 16 -7.65 16.64 -15.88
CA THR A 16 -8.14 17.75 -16.70
C THR A 16 -8.05 17.48 -18.20
N ASP A 17 -7.05 16.70 -18.64
CA ASP A 17 -6.80 16.22 -20.01
C ASP A 17 -7.60 14.95 -20.38
N GLY A 18 -8.37 14.37 -19.45
CA GLY A 18 -9.31 13.27 -19.74
C GLY A 18 -8.79 11.86 -19.49
N GLU A 19 -7.60 11.69 -18.92
CA GLU A 19 -7.11 10.40 -18.43
C GLU A 19 -8.00 9.93 -17.27
N ILE A 20 -8.63 8.76 -17.39
CA ILE A 20 -9.46 8.20 -16.32
C ILE A 20 -8.53 7.70 -15.20
N LEU A 21 -8.72 8.23 -14.00
CA LEU A 21 -8.03 7.77 -12.78
C LEU A 21 -8.87 6.75 -12.00
N SER A 22 -10.19 6.80 -12.11
CA SER A 22 -11.10 5.87 -11.45
C SER A 22 -12.40 5.66 -12.22
N GLY A 23 -12.83 4.40 -12.29
CA GLY A 23 -14.10 3.99 -12.89
C GLY A 23 -14.01 3.50 -14.34
N HIS A 24 -12.83 3.04 -14.80
CA HIS A 24 -12.63 2.43 -16.13
C HIS A 24 -13.68 1.39 -16.51
N GLN A 25 -14.00 0.45 -15.61
CA GLN A 25 -15.03 -0.58 -15.85
C GLN A 25 -16.43 0.04 -15.97
N ARG A 26 -16.74 1.04 -15.15
CA ARG A 26 -18.04 1.73 -15.20
C ARG A 26 -18.18 2.56 -16.48
N HIS A 27 -17.09 3.13 -16.96
CA HIS A 27 -17.03 3.78 -18.28
C HIS A 27 -17.31 2.78 -19.40
N ALA A 28 -16.55 1.68 -19.47
CA ALA A 28 -16.71 0.65 -20.49
C ALA A 28 -18.15 0.09 -20.51
N VAL A 29 -18.67 -0.30 -19.35
CA VAL A 29 -20.04 -0.84 -19.25
C VAL A 29 -21.11 0.20 -19.59
N ALA A 30 -20.90 1.49 -19.27
CA ALA A 30 -21.84 2.54 -19.67
C ALA A 30 -21.88 2.72 -21.19
N VAL A 31 -20.72 2.64 -21.86
CA VAL A 31 -20.64 2.66 -23.33
C VAL A 31 -21.36 1.44 -23.91
N ASP A 32 -21.12 0.24 -23.38
CA ASP A 32 -21.80 -0.99 -23.83
C ASP A 32 -23.32 -0.94 -23.62
N MET A 33 -23.78 -0.20 -22.60
CA MET A 33 -25.19 0.04 -22.35
C MET A 33 -25.79 1.11 -23.27
N GLY A 34 -24.99 1.81 -24.09
CA GLY A 34 -25.44 2.86 -25.00
C GLY A 34 -25.57 4.24 -24.36
N ALA A 35 -24.91 4.50 -23.23
CA ALA A 35 -24.91 5.83 -22.62
C ALA A 35 -24.08 6.82 -23.46
N ALA A 36 -24.69 7.95 -23.82
CA ALA A 36 -24.03 9.03 -24.56
C ALA A 36 -23.10 9.88 -23.69
N ARG A 37 -23.31 9.88 -22.35
CA ARG A 37 -22.50 10.65 -21.40
C ARG A 37 -22.33 9.93 -20.07
N VAL A 38 -21.26 10.30 -19.37
CA VAL A 38 -20.91 9.79 -18.03
C VAL A 38 -20.59 10.95 -17.09
N PRO A 39 -20.88 10.83 -15.78
CA PRO A 39 -20.54 11.86 -14.80
C PRO A 39 -19.04 11.77 -14.46
N VAL A 40 -18.34 12.90 -14.54
CA VAL A 40 -16.89 12.98 -14.33
C VAL A 40 -16.54 14.07 -13.32
N LEU A 41 -15.80 13.70 -12.29
CA LEU A 41 -15.06 14.61 -11.43
C LEU A 41 -13.68 14.83 -12.03
N ARG A 42 -13.41 16.04 -12.52
CA ARG A 42 -12.07 16.42 -13.02
C ARG A 42 -11.17 16.84 -11.87
N VAL A 43 -9.95 16.32 -11.83
CA VAL A 43 -8.96 16.65 -10.81
C VAL A 43 -7.61 17.00 -11.43
N ASP A 44 -6.93 17.97 -10.83
CA ASP A 44 -5.56 18.31 -11.21
C ASP A 44 -4.57 17.55 -10.30
N VAL A 45 -4.03 16.47 -10.85
CA VAL A 45 -3.11 15.58 -10.15
C VAL A 45 -1.80 15.48 -10.94
N PRO A 46 -0.66 15.82 -10.32
CA PRO A 46 0.65 15.69 -10.96
C PRO A 46 0.93 14.24 -11.39
N GLU A 47 1.48 14.05 -12.59
CA GLU A 47 1.78 12.74 -13.20
C GLU A 47 2.53 11.79 -12.25
N LYS A 48 3.54 12.31 -11.54
CA LYS A 48 4.34 11.57 -10.54
C LYS A 48 3.52 10.98 -9.40
N ARG A 49 2.31 11.50 -9.12
CA ARG A 49 1.39 11.01 -8.10
C ARG A 49 0.30 10.09 -8.66
N ARG A 50 0.10 10.03 -9.99
CA ARG A 50 -0.97 9.25 -10.66
C ARG A 50 -0.81 7.73 -10.47
N ARG A 51 0.42 7.19 -10.53
CA ARG A 51 0.66 5.73 -10.38
C ARG A 51 0.24 5.14 -9.02
N GLY A 52 0.25 5.93 -7.94
CA GLY A 52 -0.18 5.47 -6.60
C GLY A 52 -1.67 5.65 -6.33
N ILE A 53 -2.38 6.35 -7.22
CA ILE A 53 -3.75 6.81 -6.99
C ILE A 53 -4.79 5.74 -7.35
N ASN A 54 -4.51 4.84 -8.29
CA ASN A 54 -5.43 3.76 -8.65
C ASN A 54 -5.67 2.80 -7.46
N ILE A 55 -4.61 2.47 -6.71
CA ILE A 55 -4.73 1.67 -5.47
C ILE A 55 -5.52 2.45 -4.40
N LEU A 56 -5.28 3.76 -4.29
CA LEU A 56 -5.98 4.61 -3.34
C LEU A 56 -7.47 4.72 -3.66
N PHE A 57 -7.85 4.86 -4.93
CA PHE A 57 -9.24 4.90 -5.37
C PHE A 57 -9.98 3.63 -5.00
N ASN A 58 -9.43 2.46 -5.31
CA ASN A 58 -10.07 1.17 -5.03
C ASN A 58 -10.33 0.94 -3.54
N ARG A 59 -9.48 1.48 -2.67
CA ARG A 59 -9.62 1.39 -1.20
C ARG A 59 -10.49 2.49 -0.61
N ALA A 60 -10.54 3.66 -1.25
CA ALA A 60 -11.32 4.79 -0.78
C ALA A 60 -12.78 4.72 -1.20
N THR A 61 -13.07 3.94 -2.24
CA THR A 61 -14.42 3.68 -2.74
C THR A 61 -15.05 2.45 -2.12
N ASN A 62 -14.28 1.56 -1.51
CA ASN A 62 -14.79 0.36 -0.86
C ASN A 62 -14.37 0.47 0.61
N ASP A 63 -15.32 0.55 1.56
CA ASP A 63 -15.05 0.74 2.99
C ASP A 63 -14.43 -0.52 3.66
N ILE A 64 -13.38 -1.08 3.06
CA ILE A 64 -12.69 -2.32 3.45
C ILE A 64 -11.81 -2.05 4.68
N ALA A 65 -11.92 -2.91 5.69
CA ALA A 65 -11.12 -2.83 6.89
C ALA A 65 -9.69 -3.39 6.65
N VAL A 66 -8.75 -3.11 7.56
CA VAL A 66 -7.34 -3.54 7.39
C VAL A 66 -7.21 -5.07 7.43
N GLN A 67 -8.09 -5.71 8.20
CA GLN A 67 -8.11 -7.15 8.45
C GLN A 67 -8.88 -7.96 7.41
N ASP A 68 -9.68 -7.30 6.55
CA ASP A 68 -10.53 -8.02 5.59
C ASP A 68 -9.65 -8.67 4.51
N THR A 69 -9.77 -9.99 4.37
CA THR A 69 -9.05 -10.76 3.35
C THR A 69 -9.91 -10.95 2.10
N GLU A 70 -9.27 -11.34 0.99
CA GLU A 70 -9.95 -11.75 -0.25
C GLU A 70 -11.02 -12.85 0.00
N ARG A 71 -10.72 -13.78 0.93
CA ARG A 71 -11.64 -14.86 1.29
C ARG A 71 -12.88 -14.33 2.00
N ASP A 72 -12.71 -13.39 2.92
CA ASP A 72 -13.81 -12.82 3.70
C ASP A 72 -14.74 -12.00 2.79
N MET A 73 -14.16 -11.22 1.88
CA MET A 73 -14.90 -10.47 0.86
C MET A 73 -15.64 -11.39 -0.11
N SER A 74 -15.00 -12.46 -0.57
CA SER A 74 -15.61 -13.46 -1.45
C SER A 74 -16.76 -14.21 -0.76
N ALA A 75 -16.61 -14.53 0.53
CA ALA A 75 -17.66 -15.17 1.32
C ALA A 75 -18.85 -14.22 1.53
N ALA A 76 -18.59 -12.96 1.89
CA ALA A 76 -19.62 -11.95 2.04
C ALA A 76 -20.39 -11.69 0.74
N LEU A 77 -19.67 -11.61 -0.40
CA LEU A 77 -20.30 -11.42 -1.71
C LEU A 77 -21.17 -12.62 -2.13
N ARG A 78 -20.69 -13.85 -1.91
CA ARG A 78 -21.49 -15.07 -2.16
C ARG A 78 -22.73 -15.13 -1.27
N GLY A 79 -22.61 -14.68 -0.02
CA GLY A 79 -23.73 -14.63 0.93
C GLY A 79 -24.75 -13.53 0.64
N ALA A 80 -24.37 -12.46 -0.09
CA ALA A 80 -25.24 -11.31 -0.33
C ALA A 80 -26.34 -11.55 -1.40
N ASP A 81 -26.33 -12.68 -2.10
CA ASP A 81 -27.25 -13.03 -3.18
C ASP A 81 -27.64 -11.84 -4.09
N VAL A 82 -26.61 -11.32 -4.73
CA VAL A 82 -26.66 -10.10 -5.55
C VAL A 82 -27.68 -10.17 -6.68
N HIS A 83 -27.92 -11.37 -7.24
CA HIS A 83 -28.87 -11.55 -8.34
C HIS A 83 -30.30 -11.36 -7.85
N SER A 84 -30.68 -12.01 -6.75
CA SER A 84 -32.00 -11.86 -6.14
C SER A 84 -32.26 -10.42 -5.69
N LEU A 85 -31.25 -9.72 -5.15
CA LEU A 85 -31.37 -8.30 -4.81
C LEU A 85 -31.61 -7.42 -6.04
N ALA A 86 -30.95 -7.73 -7.16
CA ALA A 86 -31.10 -6.97 -8.39
C ALA A 86 -32.43 -7.22 -9.11
N GLU A 87 -32.99 -8.42 -9.05
CA GLU A 87 -34.28 -8.76 -9.66
C GLU A 87 -35.45 -7.95 -9.06
N LYS A 88 -35.35 -7.60 -7.77
CA LYS A 88 -36.34 -6.77 -7.07
C LYS A 88 -36.37 -5.30 -7.54
N LEU A 89 -35.35 -4.85 -8.27
CA LEU A 89 -35.21 -3.47 -8.68
C LEU A 89 -35.50 -3.30 -10.18
N PRO A 90 -36.20 -2.23 -10.59
CA PRO A 90 -36.40 -1.93 -12.00
C PRO A 90 -35.07 -1.56 -12.68
N ASP A 91 -34.99 -1.82 -13.98
CA ASP A 91 -33.86 -1.34 -14.79
C ASP A 91 -33.97 0.17 -15.03
N ILE A 92 -32.83 0.84 -14.97
CA ILE A 92 -32.67 2.26 -15.24
C ILE A 92 -32.18 2.41 -16.68
N SER A 93 -32.91 3.20 -17.47
CA SER A 93 -32.51 3.50 -18.85
C SER A 93 -31.24 4.37 -18.87
N PRO A 94 -30.27 4.09 -19.76
CA PRO A 94 -29.12 4.96 -20.00
C PRO A 94 -29.56 6.41 -20.25
N ASP A 95 -28.73 7.35 -19.83
CA ASP A 95 -28.93 8.80 -19.95
C ASP A 95 -30.18 9.42 -19.27
N SER A 96 -31.04 8.61 -18.65
CA SER A 96 -32.13 9.10 -17.80
C SER A 96 -31.58 9.82 -16.56
N PRO A 97 -32.34 10.74 -15.93
CA PRO A 97 -31.90 11.39 -14.69
C PRO A 97 -31.55 10.39 -13.57
N ALA A 98 -32.30 9.28 -13.48
CA ALA A 98 -32.05 8.20 -12.53
C ALA A 98 -30.75 7.44 -12.79
N PHE A 99 -30.16 7.56 -13.99
CA PHE A 99 -28.88 6.97 -14.34
C PHE A 99 -27.69 7.75 -13.76
N PHE A 100 -27.90 9.00 -13.32
CA PHE A 100 -26.86 9.86 -12.74
C PHE A 100 -27.14 10.35 -11.30
N PRO A 101 -27.46 9.48 -10.31
CA PRO A 101 -27.79 9.94 -8.95
C PRO A 101 -26.72 10.82 -8.30
N CYS A 102 -25.43 10.57 -8.58
CA CYS A 102 -24.34 11.40 -8.05
C CYS A 102 -24.38 12.87 -8.49
N MET A 103 -25.04 13.19 -9.59
CA MET A 103 -25.20 14.58 -10.06
C MET A 103 -26.26 15.33 -9.26
N ALA A 104 -27.15 14.62 -8.57
CA ALA A 104 -28.16 15.17 -7.67
C ALA A 104 -27.75 15.07 -6.18
N ALA A 105 -26.45 14.88 -5.91
CA ALA A 105 -25.97 14.74 -4.54
C ALA A 105 -26.10 16.07 -3.77
N GLU A 106 -26.62 16.00 -2.55
CA GLU A 106 -26.90 17.16 -1.72
C GLU A 106 -25.79 17.39 -0.70
N MET A 107 -25.53 18.67 -0.35
CA MET A 107 -24.67 18.99 0.78
C MET A 107 -25.44 18.79 2.08
N ARG A 108 -24.90 17.95 2.97
CA ARG A 108 -25.49 17.60 4.26
C ARG A 108 -24.50 17.86 5.38
N GLU A 109 -25.01 18.23 6.54
CA GLU A 109 -24.17 18.46 7.73
C GLU A 109 -23.42 17.19 8.16
N VAL A 110 -22.12 17.36 8.41
CA VAL A 110 -21.23 16.26 8.80
C VAL A 110 -21.50 15.80 10.23
N SER A 111 -21.80 16.71 11.16
CA SER A 111 -21.92 16.39 12.58
C SER A 111 -23.04 15.38 12.87
N PRO A 112 -24.29 15.56 12.38
CA PRO A 112 -25.35 14.57 12.57
C PRO A 112 -25.03 13.21 11.94
N LEU A 113 -24.53 13.21 10.70
CA LEU A 113 -24.15 11.99 9.99
C LEU A 113 -23.03 11.24 10.71
N ALA A 114 -22.03 11.96 11.21
CA ALA A 114 -20.91 11.37 11.95
C ALA A 114 -21.38 10.74 13.25
N ARG A 115 -22.27 11.40 14.01
CA ARG A 115 -22.84 10.82 15.24
C ARG A 115 -23.61 9.53 14.97
N ARG A 116 -24.40 9.47 13.88
CA ARG A 116 -25.15 8.27 13.47
C ARG A 116 -24.24 7.09 13.12
N ASN A 117 -23.04 7.36 12.60
CA ASN A 117 -22.15 6.33 12.05
C ASN A 117 -20.86 6.11 12.84
N VAL A 118 -20.70 6.74 14.01
CA VAL A 118 -19.44 6.73 14.78
C VAL A 118 -18.97 5.33 15.17
N SER A 119 -19.91 4.41 15.43
CA SER A 119 -19.61 3.00 15.75
C SER A 119 -19.03 2.21 14.56
N ARG A 120 -19.16 2.75 13.35
CA ARG A 120 -18.68 2.15 12.09
C ARG A 120 -17.42 2.82 11.56
N PHE A 121 -16.85 3.76 12.32
CA PHE A 121 -15.65 4.47 11.91
C PHE A 121 -14.43 3.55 11.92
N VAL A 122 -13.77 3.51 10.78
CA VAL A 122 -12.57 2.70 10.56
C VAL A 122 -11.43 3.64 10.21
N ARG A 123 -10.52 3.82 11.17
CA ARG A 123 -9.43 4.81 11.09
C ARG A 123 -8.58 4.67 9.82
N HIS A 124 -8.39 3.44 9.33
CA HIS A 124 -7.71 3.18 8.05
C HIS A 124 -8.46 3.77 6.86
N ALA A 125 -9.77 3.48 6.74
CA ALA A 125 -10.63 4.04 5.71
C ALA A 125 -10.65 5.58 5.78
N ALA A 126 -10.59 6.17 6.97
CA ALA A 126 -10.49 7.62 7.14
C ALA A 126 -9.14 8.21 6.69
N ASN A 127 -8.03 7.48 6.87
CA ASN A 127 -6.74 7.92 6.34
C ASN A 127 -6.74 7.92 4.81
N VAL A 128 -7.30 6.87 4.21
CA VAL A 128 -7.49 6.74 2.77
C VAL A 128 -8.38 7.87 2.23
N GLY A 129 -9.53 8.12 2.86
CA GLY A 129 -10.41 9.25 2.54
C GLY A 129 -9.72 10.62 2.66
N ARG A 130 -8.86 10.79 3.67
CA ARG A 130 -8.04 12.00 3.83
C ARG A 130 -7.02 12.17 2.69
N MET A 131 -6.42 11.08 2.21
CA MET A 131 -5.47 11.14 1.10
C MET A 131 -6.17 11.56 -0.20
N LEU A 132 -7.35 11.02 -0.50
CA LEU A 132 -8.17 11.49 -1.63
C LEU A 132 -8.48 12.97 -1.53
N ALA A 133 -8.95 13.42 -0.35
CA ALA A 133 -9.31 14.83 -0.16
C ALA A 133 -8.11 15.78 -0.36
N ARG A 134 -6.89 15.34 -0.04
CA ARG A 134 -5.66 16.12 -0.29
C ARG A 134 -5.28 16.22 -1.76
N LEU A 135 -5.79 15.31 -2.59
CA LEU A 135 -5.61 15.31 -4.04
C LEU A 135 -6.73 16.07 -4.76
N GLY A 136 -7.57 16.81 -4.02
CA GLY A 136 -8.73 17.51 -4.58
C GLY A 136 -9.89 16.59 -4.95
N VAL A 137 -9.82 15.31 -4.60
CA VAL A 137 -10.87 14.34 -4.91
C VAL A 137 -11.95 14.40 -3.83
N HIS A 138 -13.15 14.85 -4.20
CA HIS A 138 -14.30 14.96 -3.31
C HIS A 138 -15.48 14.16 -3.87
N LEU A 139 -15.46 12.85 -3.61
CA LEU A 139 -16.56 11.95 -3.97
C LEU A 139 -17.71 12.06 -2.95
N PRO A 140 -18.97 11.95 -3.38
CA PRO A 140 -20.10 11.90 -2.46
C PRO A 140 -20.04 10.63 -1.60
N ILE A 141 -20.65 10.66 -0.42
CA ILE A 141 -20.99 9.45 0.34
C ILE A 141 -22.39 8.98 -0.06
N VAL A 142 -22.68 7.70 0.15
CA VAL A 142 -24.00 7.12 -0.14
C VAL A 142 -24.66 6.74 1.18
N THR A 143 -25.90 7.19 1.42
CA THR A 143 -26.64 6.94 2.66
C THR A 143 -28.06 6.46 2.40
N THR A 144 -28.66 5.82 3.39
CA THR A 144 -30.12 5.69 3.52
C THR A 144 -30.74 7.01 4.02
N PRO A 145 -32.08 7.17 4.01
CA PRO A 145 -32.73 8.42 4.40
C PRO A 145 -32.50 8.81 5.87
N ASP A 146 -32.37 7.81 6.75
CA ASP A 146 -32.04 7.98 8.17
C ASP A 146 -30.57 8.38 8.43
N GLY A 147 -29.77 8.56 7.38
CA GLY A 147 -28.36 8.96 7.47
C GLY A 147 -27.40 7.82 7.75
N THR A 148 -27.83 6.55 7.69
CA THR A 148 -26.91 5.41 7.79
C THR A 148 -26.06 5.30 6.52
N VAL A 149 -24.73 5.29 6.67
CA VAL A 149 -23.81 5.26 5.52
C VAL A 149 -23.78 3.87 4.89
N ILE A 150 -24.05 3.81 3.59
CA ILE A 150 -23.92 2.62 2.75
C ILE A 150 -22.50 2.54 2.19
N ASN A 151 -21.95 3.67 1.74
CA ASN A 151 -20.60 3.77 1.20
C ASN A 151 -19.94 5.12 1.51
N GLY A 152 -18.64 5.08 1.80
CA GLY A 152 -17.82 6.25 2.08
C GLY A 152 -17.76 6.60 3.58
N VAL A 153 -17.87 5.61 4.48
CA VAL A 153 -17.76 5.85 5.92
C VAL A 153 -16.40 6.46 6.28
N GLY A 154 -15.33 6.04 5.59
CA GLY A 154 -14.01 6.64 5.75
C GLY A 154 -13.96 8.10 5.29
N ARG A 155 -14.68 8.46 4.23
CA ARG A 155 -14.78 9.86 3.74
C ARG A 155 -15.52 10.73 4.76
N LEU A 156 -16.62 10.22 5.34
CA LEU A 156 -17.36 10.90 6.40
C LEU A 156 -16.49 11.11 7.65
N GLU A 157 -15.81 10.08 8.13
CA GLU A 157 -14.90 10.17 9.28
C GLU A 157 -13.76 11.17 9.02
N ALA A 158 -13.16 11.15 7.82
CA ALA A 158 -12.12 12.09 7.43
C ALA A 158 -12.62 13.54 7.44
N ALA A 159 -13.83 13.78 6.95
CA ALA A 159 -14.49 15.09 6.97
C ALA A 159 -14.75 15.57 8.40
N ALA A 160 -15.31 14.71 9.26
CA ALA A 160 -15.59 15.01 10.66
C ALA A 160 -14.32 15.37 11.43
N ARG A 161 -13.27 14.55 11.33
CA ARG A 161 -11.98 14.81 11.98
C ARG A 161 -11.28 16.08 11.47
N LYS A 162 -11.55 16.50 10.24
CA LYS A 162 -11.01 17.73 9.65
C LYS A 162 -11.84 18.97 10.02
N GLY A 163 -12.99 18.80 10.67
CA GLY A 163 -13.91 19.89 11.02
C GLY A 163 -14.68 20.44 9.82
N ARG A 164 -14.91 19.64 8.78
CA ARG A 164 -15.77 20.06 7.65
C ARG A 164 -17.22 20.20 8.15
N LYS A 165 -17.89 21.27 7.74
CA LYS A 165 -19.30 21.52 8.09
C LYS A 165 -20.23 20.59 7.32
N GLU A 166 -19.96 20.42 6.03
CA GLU A 166 -20.83 19.69 5.11
C GLU A 166 -20.05 18.69 4.24
N ILE A 167 -20.78 17.70 3.73
CA ILE A 167 -20.29 16.68 2.80
C ILE A 167 -21.38 16.38 1.76
N SER A 168 -20.98 16.05 0.54
CA SER A 168 -21.91 15.68 -0.55
C SER A 168 -22.45 14.26 -0.34
N VAL A 169 -23.77 14.08 -0.47
CA VAL A 169 -24.50 12.85 -0.14
C VAL A 169 -25.44 12.46 -1.26
N VAL A 170 -25.37 11.20 -1.68
CA VAL A 170 -26.40 10.52 -2.48
C VAL A 170 -27.27 9.69 -1.54
N THR A 171 -28.55 10.01 -1.48
CA THR A 171 -29.52 9.25 -0.66
C THR A 171 -30.19 8.18 -1.52
N LEU A 172 -30.21 6.94 -1.03
CA LEU A 172 -30.91 5.81 -1.64
C LEU A 172 -32.07 5.37 -0.76
N ASP A 173 -33.14 4.89 -1.38
CA ASP A 173 -34.18 4.14 -0.68
C ASP A 173 -33.64 2.82 -0.11
N GLU A 174 -34.36 2.24 0.84
CA GLU A 174 -33.97 1.01 1.53
C GLU A 174 -33.84 -0.19 0.58
N ASN A 175 -34.67 -0.27 -0.46
CA ASN A 175 -34.65 -1.37 -1.43
C ASN A 175 -33.35 -1.37 -2.25
N ARG A 176 -32.82 -0.18 -2.57
CA ARG A 176 -31.54 -0.03 -3.29
C ARG A 176 -30.33 -0.15 -2.38
N ALA A 177 -30.49 0.11 -1.07
CA ALA A 177 -29.39 0.21 -0.13
C ALA A 177 -28.60 -1.10 0.03
N GLU A 178 -29.26 -2.26 0.05
CA GLU A 178 -28.61 -3.56 0.19
C GLU A 178 -27.78 -3.91 -1.05
N LEU A 179 -28.37 -3.77 -2.24
CA LEU A 179 -27.64 -3.99 -3.49
C LEU A 179 -26.47 -3.01 -3.62
N ALA A 180 -26.67 -1.74 -3.27
CA ALA A 180 -25.61 -0.73 -3.30
C ALA A 180 -24.48 -1.07 -2.31
N ARG A 181 -24.80 -1.59 -1.13
CA ARG A 181 -23.80 -2.04 -0.15
C ARG A 181 -22.94 -3.17 -0.72
N ALA A 182 -23.55 -4.16 -1.35
CA ALA A 182 -22.82 -5.26 -1.98
C ALA A 182 -21.97 -4.76 -3.16
N MET A 183 -22.55 -3.94 -4.04
CA MET A 183 -21.90 -3.46 -5.25
C MET A 183 -20.75 -2.47 -4.98
N LEU A 184 -20.88 -1.61 -3.98
CA LEU A 184 -19.89 -0.56 -3.70
C LEU A 184 -18.81 -0.99 -2.72
N ASN A 185 -19.10 -1.95 -1.83
CA ASN A 185 -18.14 -2.36 -0.81
C ASN A 185 -17.56 -3.76 -1.07
N LEU A 186 -18.37 -4.72 -1.54
CA LEU A 186 -17.96 -6.12 -1.68
C LEU A 186 -17.37 -6.47 -3.05
N LEU A 187 -17.79 -5.76 -4.11
CA LEU A 187 -17.14 -5.83 -5.41
C LEU A 187 -15.92 -4.91 -5.42
N SER A 188 -14.81 -5.38 -4.87
CA SER A 188 -13.51 -4.81 -5.20
C SER A 188 -13.02 -5.41 -6.51
N MET A 189 -12.38 -4.61 -7.37
CA MET A 189 -11.65 -5.15 -8.52
C MET A 189 -10.70 -6.26 -8.05
N ASP A 190 -10.71 -7.39 -8.77
CA ASP A 190 -9.86 -8.58 -8.57
C ASP A 190 -8.58 -8.26 -7.81
N PHE A 191 -8.57 -8.55 -6.50
CA PHE A 191 -7.35 -8.53 -5.71
C PHE A 191 -6.60 -9.85 -5.88
N ARG A 192 -6.35 -10.24 -7.12
CA ARG A 192 -5.22 -11.11 -7.42
C ARG A 192 -3.95 -10.28 -7.26
N PHE A 193 -3.52 -10.11 -6.00
CA PHE A 193 -2.18 -9.61 -5.66
C PHE A 193 -1.10 -10.66 -5.98
N THR A 194 -1.51 -11.89 -6.27
CA THR A 194 -0.73 -12.98 -6.85
C THR A 194 -1.00 -13.05 -8.36
N GLY A 195 -0.01 -13.47 -9.16
CA GLY A 195 -0.12 -13.45 -10.63
C GLY A 195 0.20 -12.09 -11.26
N ASP A 196 -0.65 -11.60 -12.17
CA ASP A 196 -0.36 -10.46 -13.07
C ASP A 196 0.00 -9.15 -12.36
N ASN A 197 -0.43 -8.94 -11.11
CA ASN A 197 -0.13 -7.73 -10.34
C ASN A 197 1.08 -7.84 -9.40
N ALA A 198 1.70 -9.03 -9.28
CA ALA A 198 2.80 -9.26 -8.35
C ALA A 198 4.01 -8.38 -8.68
N ASP A 199 4.26 -8.13 -9.96
CA ASP A 199 5.39 -7.31 -10.40
C ASP A 199 5.26 -5.85 -9.97
N PHE A 200 4.05 -5.29 -9.90
CA PHE A 200 3.85 -3.93 -9.37
C PHE A 200 4.28 -3.83 -7.91
N LEU A 201 4.02 -4.86 -7.11
CA LEU A 201 4.44 -4.92 -5.71
C LEU A 201 5.96 -5.08 -5.59
N ARG A 202 6.59 -5.90 -6.45
CA ARG A 202 8.06 -6.04 -6.52
C ARG A 202 8.74 -4.72 -6.89
N TYR A 203 8.23 -4.00 -7.90
CA TYR A 203 8.76 -2.69 -8.28
C TYR A 203 8.58 -1.61 -7.19
N GLY A 204 7.65 -1.82 -6.25
CA GLY A 204 7.46 -0.93 -5.09
C GLY A 204 8.41 -1.19 -3.92
N ALA A 205 9.17 -2.30 -3.94
CA ALA A 205 10.02 -2.78 -2.85
C ALA A 205 11.41 -2.13 -2.82
N PHE A 206 11.48 -0.79 -2.91
CA PHE A 206 12.74 -0.04 -2.85
C PHE A 206 12.80 0.90 -1.64
N ARG A 207 14.04 1.22 -1.21
CA ARG A 207 14.28 2.15 -0.10
C ARG A 207 14.08 3.60 -0.56
N ARG A 208 13.14 4.30 0.09
CA ARG A 208 12.79 5.70 -0.21
C ARG A 208 13.97 6.66 0.04
N LYS A 209 14.09 7.70 -0.79
CA LYS A 209 15.17 8.70 -0.71
C LYS A 209 15.36 9.33 0.67
N TRP A 210 14.29 9.64 1.42
CA TRP A 210 14.44 10.26 2.74
C TRP A 210 14.89 9.29 3.85
N LEU A 211 15.01 7.99 3.56
CA LEU A 211 15.46 6.98 4.53
C LEU A 211 16.99 6.80 4.52
N HIS A 212 17.75 7.88 4.33
CA HIS A 212 19.20 7.85 4.49
C HIS A 212 19.60 7.51 5.92
N ARG A 213 20.70 6.78 6.07
CA ARG A 213 21.28 6.44 7.36
C ARG A 213 22.57 7.19 7.62
N THR A 214 22.71 7.61 8.86
CA THR A 214 23.92 8.22 9.42
C THR A 214 24.61 7.29 10.43
N TYR A 215 24.09 6.06 10.59
CA TYR A 215 24.62 5.03 11.48
C TYR A 215 24.31 3.64 10.93
N LEU A 216 25.08 2.64 11.36
CA LEU A 216 24.93 1.25 10.92
C LEU A 216 23.59 0.63 11.33
N GLY A 217 23.04 -0.21 10.45
CA GLY A 217 21.82 -0.96 10.69
C GLY A 217 21.93 -2.03 11.77
N ARG A 218 20.77 -2.53 12.21
CA ARG A 218 20.71 -3.60 13.23
C ARG A 218 21.52 -4.83 12.81
N ALA A 219 21.41 -5.27 11.56
CA ALA A 219 22.16 -6.42 11.05
C ALA A 219 23.68 -6.22 11.17
N PHE A 220 24.18 -5.00 10.94
CA PHE A 220 25.60 -4.65 11.00
C PHE A 220 26.13 -4.49 12.43
N VAL A 221 25.27 -4.14 13.37
CA VAL A 221 25.64 -3.91 14.78
C VAL A 221 25.53 -5.20 15.61
N LEU A 222 24.60 -6.10 15.25
CA LEU A 222 24.28 -7.31 16.00
C LEU A 222 25.49 -8.21 16.33
N PRO A 223 26.49 -8.39 15.44
CA PRO A 223 27.67 -9.20 15.74
C PRO A 223 28.47 -8.71 16.95
N VAL A 224 28.40 -7.40 17.24
CA VAL A 224 29.16 -6.77 18.33
C VAL A 224 28.27 -6.40 19.51
N TYR A 225 27.06 -5.88 19.25
CA TYR A 225 26.15 -5.40 20.29
C TYR A 225 24.71 -5.87 20.08
N ARG A 226 24.16 -6.58 21.07
CA ARG A 226 22.75 -7.01 21.08
C ARG A 226 21.78 -5.92 21.55
N HIS A 227 22.15 -5.13 22.56
CA HIS A 227 21.21 -4.25 23.28
C HIS A 227 21.50 -2.74 23.14
N LYS A 228 22.44 -2.34 22.28
CA LYS A 228 22.78 -0.92 22.09
C LYS A 228 21.79 -0.24 21.13
N ARG A 229 21.45 1.01 21.42
CA ARG A 229 20.76 1.90 20.49
C ARG A 229 21.69 2.17 19.31
N LEU A 230 21.17 2.04 18.09
CA LEU A 230 21.97 2.10 16.88
C LEU A 230 22.67 3.46 16.69
N SER A 231 21.99 4.55 17.05
CA SER A 231 22.54 5.92 16.99
C SER A 231 23.75 6.14 17.89
N ASP A 232 23.93 5.30 18.90
CA ASP A 232 24.96 5.46 19.92
C ASP A 232 26.21 4.61 19.60
N VAL A 233 26.18 3.88 18.48
CA VAL A 233 27.32 3.11 17.97
C VAL A 233 28.17 4.02 17.11
N ARG A 234 29.38 4.35 17.60
CA ARG A 234 30.39 5.08 16.83
C ARG A 234 31.33 4.07 16.19
N LEU A 235 31.74 4.33 14.94
CA LEU A 235 32.70 3.50 14.20
C LEU A 235 34.13 3.89 14.58
N ASP A 236 34.44 3.92 15.87
CA ASP A 236 35.79 4.18 16.37
C ASP A 236 36.68 2.93 16.24
N ALA A 237 37.98 3.09 16.50
CA ALA A 237 38.95 1.99 16.39
C ALA A 237 38.60 0.78 17.28
N ALA A 238 38.02 1.02 18.47
CA ALA A 238 37.65 -0.04 19.39
C ALA A 238 36.44 -0.84 18.88
N PHE A 239 35.41 -0.16 18.36
CA PHE A 239 34.28 -0.81 17.72
C PHE A 239 34.72 -1.57 16.46
N MET A 240 35.47 -0.91 15.57
CA MET A 240 35.90 -1.51 14.32
C MET A 240 36.84 -2.70 14.53
N GLY A 241 37.67 -2.71 15.58
CA GLY A 241 38.46 -3.88 15.96
C GLY A 241 37.59 -5.09 16.30
N LYS A 242 36.57 -4.89 17.15
CA LYS A 242 35.60 -5.96 17.49
C LYS A 242 34.77 -6.38 16.28
N TRP A 243 34.38 -5.42 15.45
CA TRP A 243 33.58 -5.66 14.27
C TRP A 243 34.33 -6.49 13.24
N LYS A 244 35.59 -6.14 12.94
CA LYS A 244 36.47 -6.90 12.05
C LYS A 244 36.75 -8.31 12.57
N ALA A 245 36.94 -8.46 13.88
CA ALA A 245 37.12 -9.78 14.48
C ALA A 245 35.88 -10.68 14.30
N ALA A 246 34.68 -10.09 14.33
CA ALA A 246 33.42 -10.83 14.17
C ALA A 246 33.00 -11.04 12.70
N CYS A 247 33.21 -10.04 11.84
CA CYS A 247 32.64 -9.99 10.49
C CYS A 247 33.70 -10.15 9.38
N GLY A 248 34.98 -10.08 9.72
CA GLY A 248 36.09 -10.02 8.77
C GLY A 248 36.16 -8.70 8.01
N GLU A 249 36.82 -8.73 6.85
CA GLU A 249 37.15 -7.53 6.05
C GLU A 249 36.62 -7.56 4.61
N SER A 250 35.94 -8.65 4.20
CA SER A 250 35.37 -8.80 2.87
C SER A 250 33.89 -9.14 3.00
N VAL A 251 33.01 -8.15 2.84
CA VAL A 251 31.59 -8.30 3.16
C VAL A 251 30.67 -8.00 1.98
N LEU A 252 29.48 -8.59 2.01
CA LEU A 252 28.40 -8.33 1.09
C LEU A 252 27.25 -7.62 1.81
N ASP A 253 26.87 -6.44 1.32
CA ASP A 253 25.64 -5.75 1.68
C ASP A 253 24.54 -6.09 0.65
N PHE A 254 23.72 -7.09 0.99
CA PHE A 254 22.67 -7.61 0.11
C PHE A 254 21.37 -6.84 0.35
N GLY A 255 20.98 -6.02 -0.62
CA GLY A 255 19.93 -5.00 -0.49
C GLY A 255 20.42 -3.72 0.17
N SER A 256 21.52 -3.14 -0.33
CA SER A 256 22.19 -1.98 0.29
C SER A 256 21.37 -0.69 0.28
N GLY A 257 20.27 -0.65 -0.49
CA GLY A 257 19.36 0.48 -0.57
C GLY A 257 20.01 1.73 -1.16
N GLN A 258 20.49 2.61 -0.29
CA GLN A 258 21.16 3.87 -0.70
C GLN A 258 22.68 3.78 -0.54
N GLY A 259 23.22 2.61 -0.16
CA GLY A 259 24.65 2.37 0.02
C GLY A 259 25.27 3.11 1.22
N ASP A 260 24.45 3.62 2.14
CA ASP A 260 24.93 4.39 3.29
C ASP A 260 25.83 3.56 4.20
N GLU A 261 25.39 2.34 4.52
CA GLU A 261 26.16 1.38 5.32
C GLU A 261 27.45 0.95 4.61
N ALA A 262 27.37 0.63 3.32
CA ALA A 262 28.56 0.29 2.53
C ALA A 262 29.59 1.43 2.49
N ARG A 263 29.15 2.68 2.33
CA ARG A 263 30.03 3.86 2.37
C ARG A 263 30.72 3.99 3.74
N MET A 264 29.95 3.93 4.83
CA MET A 264 30.50 4.01 6.19
C MET A 264 31.56 2.93 6.48
N LEU A 265 31.34 1.71 6.00
CA LEU A 265 32.29 0.61 6.16
C LEU A 265 33.54 0.76 5.29
N ARG A 266 33.40 1.25 4.05
CA ARG A 266 34.55 1.57 3.17
C ARG A 266 35.43 2.66 3.76
N ASP A 267 34.83 3.70 4.34
CA ASP A 267 35.56 4.77 5.04
C ASP A 267 36.36 4.22 6.24
N ALA A 268 35.89 3.10 6.83
CA ALA A 268 36.57 2.35 7.89
C ALA A 268 37.52 1.24 7.37
N GLY A 269 37.81 1.22 6.07
CA GLY A 269 38.77 0.31 5.44
C GLY A 269 38.25 -1.12 5.19
N ILE A 270 36.94 -1.33 5.15
CA ILE A 270 36.33 -2.63 4.84
C ILE A 270 36.07 -2.75 3.33
N ARG A 271 36.35 -3.92 2.75
CA ARG A 271 35.96 -4.23 1.37
C ARG A 271 34.49 -4.61 1.34
N VAL A 272 33.67 -3.79 0.69
CA VAL A 272 32.22 -3.99 0.61
C VAL A 272 31.80 -4.21 -0.84
N THR A 273 31.25 -5.38 -1.13
CA THR A 273 30.43 -5.64 -2.32
C THR A 273 28.99 -5.27 -2.00
N GLU A 274 28.32 -4.59 -2.92
CA GLU A 274 26.93 -4.18 -2.77
C GLU A 274 26.06 -4.85 -3.82
N PHE A 275 24.82 -5.15 -3.44
CA PHE A 275 23.76 -5.49 -4.37
C PHE A 275 22.49 -4.74 -4.00
N GLU A 276 21.96 -3.93 -4.91
CA GLU A 276 20.65 -3.31 -4.79
C GLU A 276 19.93 -3.43 -6.14
N PRO A 277 18.93 -4.31 -6.26
CA PRO A 277 18.22 -4.52 -7.52
C PRO A 277 17.31 -3.35 -7.91
N TYR A 278 16.87 -2.53 -6.96
CA TYR A 278 15.91 -1.44 -7.19
C TYR A 278 16.41 -0.10 -6.64
N PRO A 279 17.60 0.39 -7.07
CA PRO A 279 18.08 1.69 -6.63
C PRO A 279 17.13 2.78 -7.13
N ALA A 280 16.85 3.76 -6.28
CA ALA A 280 15.83 4.77 -6.57
C ALA A 280 16.41 6.19 -6.57
N ASP A 281 16.08 6.95 -7.61
CA ASP A 281 16.32 8.38 -7.71
C ASP A 281 15.08 9.14 -7.24
N GLY A 282 15.00 9.38 -5.93
CA GLY A 282 13.77 9.92 -5.32
C GLY A 282 12.75 8.82 -5.07
N ASP A 283 11.62 8.88 -5.78
CA ASP A 283 10.51 7.93 -5.68
C ASP A 283 10.37 7.05 -6.93
N THR A 284 11.42 6.98 -7.75
CA THR A 284 11.42 6.24 -9.02
C THR A 284 12.64 5.33 -9.10
N VAL A 285 12.40 4.05 -9.35
CA VAL A 285 13.45 3.05 -9.56
C VAL A 285 14.21 3.38 -10.85
N ASN A 286 15.54 3.41 -10.74
CA ASN A 286 16.43 3.60 -11.86
C ASN A 286 16.92 2.24 -12.38
N ARG A 287 16.41 1.84 -13.55
CA ARG A 287 16.72 0.54 -14.17
C ARG A 287 18.19 0.40 -14.56
N GLU A 288 18.83 1.47 -15.00
CA GLU A 288 20.24 1.44 -15.41
C GLU A 288 21.15 1.24 -14.21
N LYS A 289 20.89 1.96 -13.11
CA LYS A 289 21.59 1.76 -11.85
C LYS A 289 21.37 0.36 -11.27
N GLY A 290 20.14 -0.18 -11.37
CA GLY A 290 19.84 -1.54 -10.93
C GLY A 290 20.63 -2.59 -11.73
N ARG A 291 20.68 -2.43 -13.07
CA ARG A 291 21.50 -3.28 -13.94
C ARG A 291 22.99 -3.16 -13.61
N ALA A 292 23.49 -1.94 -13.41
CA ALA A 292 24.88 -1.72 -13.03
C ALA A 292 25.23 -2.38 -11.68
N SER A 293 24.35 -2.26 -10.68
CA SER A 293 24.51 -2.92 -9.39
C SER A 293 24.53 -4.45 -9.54
N ALA A 294 23.59 -5.01 -10.31
CA ALA A 294 23.55 -6.44 -10.59
C ALA A 294 24.83 -6.94 -11.29
N MET A 295 25.32 -6.20 -12.30
CA MET A 295 26.55 -6.55 -13.02
C MET A 295 27.78 -6.48 -12.13
N GLY A 296 27.87 -5.48 -11.24
CA GLY A 296 28.96 -5.37 -10.26
C GLY A 296 28.96 -6.55 -9.28
N PHE A 297 27.79 -6.87 -8.71
CA PHE A 297 27.60 -8.02 -7.84
C PHE A 297 27.96 -9.34 -8.54
N LEU A 298 27.41 -9.60 -9.74
CA LEU A 298 27.69 -10.82 -10.50
C LEU A 298 29.15 -10.92 -10.92
N SER A 299 29.81 -9.79 -11.19
CA SER A 299 31.26 -9.78 -11.46
C SER A 299 32.06 -10.23 -10.24
N ALA A 300 31.69 -9.79 -9.03
CA ALA A 300 32.34 -10.22 -7.79
C ALA A 300 32.12 -11.72 -7.52
N VAL A 301 30.90 -12.23 -7.78
CA VAL A 301 30.57 -13.65 -7.67
C VAL A 301 31.38 -14.47 -8.68
N ARG A 302 31.41 -14.05 -9.95
CA ARG A 302 32.17 -14.73 -11.02
C ARG A 302 33.68 -14.75 -10.74
N ALA A 303 34.20 -13.72 -10.08
CA ALA A 303 35.60 -13.67 -9.67
C ALA A 303 35.91 -14.59 -8.47
N GLY A 304 34.91 -15.24 -7.87
CA GLY A 304 35.09 -16.09 -6.69
C GLY A 304 35.40 -15.29 -5.43
N THR A 305 34.97 -14.02 -5.34
CA THR A 305 35.21 -13.17 -4.17
C THR A 305 34.62 -13.85 -2.91
N PRO A 306 35.45 -14.20 -1.90
CA PRO A 306 34.93 -14.76 -0.67
C PRO A 306 34.33 -13.67 0.22
N PHE A 307 33.18 -13.99 0.84
CA PHE A 307 32.51 -13.11 1.79
C PHE A 307 32.67 -13.65 3.21
N SER A 308 33.38 -12.91 4.08
CA SER A 308 33.50 -13.23 5.50
C SER A 308 32.19 -12.96 6.24
N ALA A 309 31.41 -11.96 5.80
CA ALA A 309 30.06 -11.74 6.28
C ALA A 309 29.10 -11.27 5.17
N ILE A 310 27.85 -11.70 5.26
CA ILE A 310 26.75 -11.28 4.39
C ILE A 310 25.65 -10.64 5.24
N PHE A 311 25.29 -9.40 4.91
CA PHE A 311 24.28 -8.63 5.61
C PHE A 311 22.98 -8.57 4.80
N VAL A 312 21.87 -8.95 5.43
CA VAL A 312 20.51 -8.85 4.89
C VAL A 312 19.71 -7.92 5.82
N SER A 313 19.93 -6.61 5.66
CA SER A 313 19.42 -5.60 6.59
C SER A 313 18.03 -5.11 6.20
N SER A 314 16.98 -5.67 6.81
CA SER A 314 15.57 -5.29 6.56
C SER A 314 15.04 -5.55 5.15
N VAL A 315 15.78 -6.27 4.31
CA VAL A 315 15.33 -6.68 2.97
C VAL A 315 14.06 -7.51 3.04
N LEU A 316 14.03 -8.51 3.93
CA LEU A 316 12.90 -9.41 4.10
C LEU A 316 11.59 -8.68 4.51
N ASN A 317 11.70 -7.48 5.09
CA ASN A 317 10.56 -6.66 5.45
C ASN A 317 9.93 -5.91 4.28
N SER A 318 10.65 -5.82 3.17
CA SER A 318 10.28 -5.03 1.99
C SER A 318 9.92 -5.92 0.80
N VAL A 319 10.32 -7.20 0.85
CA VAL A 319 10.00 -8.21 -0.16
C VAL A 319 8.63 -8.82 0.19
N PRO A 320 7.60 -8.62 -0.64
CA PRO A 320 6.22 -8.93 -0.26
C PRO A 320 5.89 -10.42 -0.30
N PHE A 321 6.55 -11.20 -1.16
CA PHE A 321 6.19 -12.59 -1.42
C PHE A 321 7.13 -13.57 -0.68
N PRO A 322 6.58 -14.60 0.01
CA PRO A 322 7.36 -15.66 0.64
C PRO A 322 8.34 -16.35 -0.32
N GLU A 323 7.92 -16.62 -1.55
CA GLU A 323 8.74 -17.28 -2.57
C GLU A 323 9.97 -16.43 -2.92
N ASP A 324 9.78 -15.11 -3.06
CA ASP A 324 10.88 -14.18 -3.32
C ASP A 324 11.85 -14.09 -2.13
N ARG A 325 11.33 -14.15 -0.88
CA ARG A 325 12.18 -14.22 0.32
C ARG A 325 12.98 -15.51 0.36
N GLU A 326 12.37 -16.63 -0.01
CA GLU A 326 13.06 -17.91 -0.11
C GLU A 326 14.18 -17.86 -1.17
N HIS A 327 13.92 -17.24 -2.33
CA HIS A 327 14.97 -17.02 -3.34
C HIS A 327 16.13 -16.20 -2.81
N ILE A 328 15.88 -15.14 -2.04
CA ILE A 328 16.92 -14.35 -1.39
C ILE A 328 17.75 -15.22 -0.43
N LEU A 329 17.09 -16.00 0.42
CA LEU A 329 17.79 -16.89 1.36
C LEU A 329 18.61 -17.97 0.64
N ARG A 330 18.09 -18.53 -0.46
CA ARG A 330 18.82 -19.49 -1.31
C ARG A 330 20.05 -18.85 -1.95
N ILE A 331 19.93 -17.63 -2.47
CA ILE A 331 21.06 -16.88 -3.03
C ILE A 331 22.11 -16.63 -1.95
N VAL A 332 21.71 -16.13 -0.78
CA VAL A 332 22.63 -15.89 0.34
C VAL A 332 23.33 -17.17 0.76
N ALA A 333 22.59 -18.28 0.91
CA ALA A 333 23.15 -19.58 1.27
C ALA A 333 24.17 -20.08 0.23
N ALA A 334 23.90 -19.89 -1.07
CA ALA A 334 24.81 -20.28 -2.14
C ALA A 334 26.12 -19.47 -2.17
N LEU A 335 26.13 -18.28 -1.59
CA LEU A 335 27.31 -17.41 -1.49
C LEU A 335 28.15 -17.66 -0.24
N CYS A 336 27.65 -18.44 0.71
CA CYS A 336 28.35 -18.72 1.96
C CYS A 336 29.45 -19.77 1.76
N ALA A 337 30.62 -19.47 2.33
CA ALA A 337 31.60 -20.48 2.72
C ALA A 337 31.26 -21.03 4.12
N PRO A 338 31.90 -22.12 4.59
CA PRO A 338 31.63 -22.69 5.92
C PRO A 338 31.73 -21.68 7.06
N GLU A 339 32.65 -20.72 6.96
CA GLU A 339 32.91 -19.70 7.99
C GLU A 339 32.20 -18.35 7.72
N THR A 340 31.34 -18.26 6.69
CA THR A 340 30.65 -17.01 6.38
C THR A 340 29.60 -16.69 7.44
N LEU A 341 29.72 -15.53 8.10
CA LEU A 341 28.72 -15.03 9.01
C LEU A 341 27.54 -14.40 8.24
N VAL A 342 26.32 -14.91 8.44
CA VAL A 342 25.10 -14.28 7.91
C VAL A 342 24.40 -13.49 8.99
N CYS A 343 24.15 -12.21 8.73
CA CYS A 343 23.44 -11.31 9.63
C CYS A 343 22.18 -10.75 8.95
N ALA A 344 21.02 -11.30 9.32
CA ALA A 344 19.73 -10.83 8.84
C ALA A 344 18.97 -10.07 9.95
N ALA A 345 18.32 -8.97 9.57
CA ALA A 345 17.41 -8.26 10.45
C ALA A 345 16.02 -8.13 9.80
N ALA A 346 14.99 -8.65 10.46
CA ALA A 346 13.61 -8.61 10.02
C ALA A 346 12.66 -8.26 11.17
N ARG A 347 11.42 -7.88 10.84
CA ARG A 347 10.34 -7.63 11.80
C ARG A 347 9.81 -8.97 12.28
N GLY A 348 10.00 -9.25 13.56
CA GLY A 348 9.46 -10.44 14.20
C GLY A 348 7.94 -10.36 14.35
N THR A 349 7.25 -11.47 14.12
CA THR A 349 5.78 -11.60 14.31
C THR A 349 5.31 -11.28 15.74
N LYS A 350 6.17 -11.45 16.74
CA LYS A 350 5.88 -11.14 18.15
C LYS A 350 6.14 -9.68 18.52
N SER A 351 6.55 -8.83 17.58
CA SER A 351 6.85 -7.43 17.86
C SER A 351 5.59 -6.57 17.86
N SER A 352 5.55 -5.53 18.70
CA SER A 352 4.50 -4.51 18.66
C SER A 352 4.39 -3.81 17.30
N SER A 353 5.51 -3.74 16.56
CA SER A 353 5.53 -3.21 15.20
C SER A 353 4.82 -4.13 14.19
N TRP A 354 4.78 -5.43 14.45
CA TRP A 354 4.03 -6.39 13.65
C TRP A 354 2.54 -6.36 13.99
N SER A 355 2.17 -6.33 15.28
CA SER A 355 0.76 -6.17 15.66
C SER A 355 0.16 -4.87 15.10
N TRP A 356 0.90 -3.76 15.10
CA TRP A 356 0.44 -2.54 14.41
C TRP A 356 0.29 -2.69 12.90
N PHE A 357 1.08 -3.56 12.29
CA PHE A 357 1.03 -3.82 10.84
C PHE A 357 -0.20 -4.65 10.46
N THR A 358 -0.59 -5.62 11.29
CA THR A 358 -1.72 -6.53 11.04
C THR A 358 -3.05 -6.03 11.61
N GLU A 359 -3.05 -5.36 12.75
CA GLU A 359 -4.26 -4.99 13.51
C GLU A 359 -4.60 -3.49 13.40
N GLY A 360 -3.70 -2.66 12.87
CA GLY A 360 -3.97 -1.25 12.56
C GLY A 360 -4.10 -0.30 13.76
N GLU A 361 -4.04 -0.80 15.00
CA GLU A 361 -4.06 0.02 16.22
C GLU A 361 -2.68 0.58 16.56
N ALA A 362 -2.27 1.59 15.82
CA ALA A 362 -1.07 2.36 16.14
C ALA A 362 -1.32 3.32 17.31
N LEU A 363 -0.64 3.11 18.44
CA LEU A 363 -0.68 3.96 19.64
C LEU A 363 -0.18 5.41 19.39
N SER A 364 0.63 5.64 18.34
CA SER A 364 1.16 6.98 18.03
C SER A 364 0.48 7.66 16.84
N GLN A 365 0.38 8.99 16.89
CA GLN A 365 -0.17 9.81 15.82
C GLN A 365 0.60 9.65 14.49
N ARG A 366 1.91 9.36 14.55
CA ARG A 366 2.76 9.12 13.38
C ARG A 366 2.48 7.75 12.75
N ALA A 367 2.44 6.69 13.55
CA ALA A 367 2.17 5.35 13.05
C ALA A 367 0.72 5.21 12.54
N SER A 368 -0.23 5.91 13.15
CA SER A 368 -1.62 5.95 12.68
C SER A 368 -1.84 6.73 11.38
N ARG A 369 -0.80 7.32 10.78
CA ARG A 369 -0.84 7.89 9.41
C ARG A 369 -0.35 6.91 8.35
N ALA A 370 0.21 5.77 8.75
CA ALA A 370 0.65 4.74 7.82
C ALA A 370 -0.58 4.08 7.16
N CYS A 371 -0.55 3.96 5.83
CA CYS A 371 -1.48 3.15 5.07
C CYS A 371 -0.73 1.89 4.65
N ASN A 372 -0.72 0.90 5.54
CA ASN A 372 -0.09 -0.40 5.30
C ASN A 372 -1.15 -1.37 4.75
N PHE A 373 -0.71 -2.31 3.93
CA PHE A 373 -1.56 -3.32 3.31
C PHE A 373 -0.95 -4.69 3.61
N PRO A 374 -1.44 -5.40 4.64
CA PRO A 374 -0.98 -6.76 4.89
C PRO A 374 -1.44 -7.64 3.73
N LEU A 375 -0.50 -8.31 3.06
CA LEU A 375 -0.85 -9.37 2.12
C LEU A 375 -1.10 -10.65 2.91
N ASN A 376 -2.07 -11.47 2.51
CA ASN A 376 -2.35 -12.75 3.18
C ASN A 376 -1.11 -13.68 3.26
N MET A 377 -0.21 -13.53 2.29
CA MET A 377 1.06 -14.26 2.21
C MET A 377 2.14 -13.68 3.15
N GLU A 378 1.95 -12.47 3.69
CA GLU A 378 2.91 -11.78 4.56
C GLU A 378 2.81 -12.32 5.99
N LYS A 379 3.37 -13.51 6.24
CA LYS A 379 3.32 -14.17 7.56
C LYS A 379 4.26 -13.55 8.61
N GLY A 380 4.95 -12.46 8.30
CA GLY A 380 6.06 -11.92 9.08
C GLY A 380 7.26 -12.87 9.11
N VAL A 381 8.30 -12.54 9.87
CA VAL A 381 9.45 -13.42 10.13
C VAL A 381 9.43 -13.90 11.58
#